data_AF-A0A444WA99-F1
#
_entry.id   AF-A0A444WA99-F1
#
_cell.length_a   1.000
_cell.length_b   1.000
_cell.length_c   1.000
_cell.angle_alpha   90.00
_cell.angle_beta   90.00
_cell.angle_gamma   90.00
#
_symmetry.space_group_name_H-M   'P 1'
#
loop_
_entity.id
_entity.type
_entity.pdbx_description
1 polymer ?
#
loop_
_entity_poly.entity_id
_entity_poly.type
_entity_poly.pdbx_seq_one_letter_code
_entity_poly.pdbx_strand_id
1 'polypeptide(L)' 'MQGRWIEFDDFNVETDDAANTRIRNLYEGKLKFPTVVFADDFIKNPTIPQLNEFLNKHGID' A
#
# COMPACT_ATOMS: atom_id res chain seq x y z
N MET A 1 -12.04 -20.36 -3.03
CA MET A 1 -11.03 -19.29 -2.89
C MET A 1 -10.01 -19.76 -1.87
N GLN A 2 -8.77 -19.96 -2.27
CA GLN A 2 -7.66 -20.12 -1.32
C GLN A 2 -7.18 -18.72 -0.96
N GLY A 3 -7.25 -18.36 0.32
CA GLY A 3 -6.61 -17.15 0.85
C GLY A 3 -5.16 -17.48 1.23
N ARG A 4 -4.24 -16.55 0.98
CA ARG A 4 -2.86 -16.62 1.46
C ARG A 4 -2.69 -15.61 2.58
N TRP A 5 -2.00 -16.02 3.64
CA TRP A 5 -1.61 -15.11 4.70
C TRP A 5 -0.28 -14.46 4.30
N ILE A 6 -0.30 -13.14 4.16
CA ILE A 6 0.89 -12.33 3.89
C ILE A 6 1.07 -11.46 5.13
N GLU A 7 2.28 -11.43 5.68
CA GLU A 7 2.62 -10.50 6.75
C GLU A 7 2.80 -9.11 6.15
N PHE A 8 2.14 -8.12 6.76
CA PHE A 8 2.26 -6.72 6.38
C PHE A 8 2.12 -5.86 7.63
N ASP A 9 2.77 -4.70 7.59
CA ASP A 9 2.58 -3.66 8.59
C ASP A 9 1.40 -2.77 8.19
N ASP A 10 0.49 -2.51 9.13
CA ASP A 10 -0.60 -1.55 8.98
C ASP A 10 -0.23 -0.23 9.68
N PHE A 11 -0.41 0.87 8.96
CA PHE A 11 -0.19 2.21 9.49
C PHE A 11 -1.43 3.07 9.30
N ASN A 12 -2.11 3.39 10.39
CA ASN A 12 -3.23 4.33 10.36
C ASN A 12 -2.71 5.76 10.20
N VAL A 13 -2.82 6.28 8.97
CA VAL A 13 -2.38 7.63 8.59
C VAL A 13 -3.10 8.76 9.33
N GLU A 14 -4.22 8.50 10.01
CA GLU A 14 -4.92 9.51 10.81
C GLU A 14 -4.32 9.65 12.22
N THR A 15 -3.60 8.64 12.70
CA THR A 15 -2.99 8.63 14.04
C THR A 15 -1.46 8.53 14.01
N ASP A 16 -0.87 8.14 12.88
CA ASP A 16 0.57 8.08 12.67
C ASP A 16 1.02 9.22 11.74
N ASP A 17 1.64 10.23 12.35
CA ASP A 17 2.13 11.43 11.65
C ASP A 17 3.22 11.11 10.61
N ALA A 18 4.04 10.09 10.85
CA ALA A 18 5.08 9.68 9.91
C ALA A 18 4.47 9.02 8.67
N ALA A 19 3.48 8.15 8.87
CA ALA A 19 2.71 7.54 7.78
C ALA A 19 1.93 8.60 7.00
N ASN A 20 1.27 9.55 7.69
CA ASN A 20 0.57 10.67 7.08
C ASN A 20 1.50 11.49 6.17
N THR A 21 2.65 11.88 6.70
CA THR A 21 3.67 12.65 5.99
C THR A 21 4.18 11.90 4.77
N ARG A 22 4.48 10.60 4.92
CA ARG A 22 4.94 9.75 3.81
C ARG A 22 3.91 9.70 2.69
N ILE A 23 2.63 9.44 3.00
CA ILE A 23 1.56 9.39 1.98
C ILE A 23 1.37 10.74 1.31
N ARG A 24 1.41 11.85 2.05
CA ARG A 24 1.33 13.19 1.45
C ARG A 24 2.49 13.48 0.51
N ASN A 25 3.71 13.06 0.85
CA ASN A 25 4.87 13.21 -0.04
C ASN A 25 4.70 12.43 -1.35
N LEU A 26 4.08 11.25 -1.33
CA LEU A 26 3.77 10.47 -2.54
C LEU A 26 2.73 11.12 -3.45
N TYR A 27 1.87 11.98 -2.92
CA TYR A 27 0.73 12.54 -3.66
C TYR A 27 0.65 14.07 -3.61
N GLU A 28 1.80 14.76 -3.64
CA GLU A 28 1.87 16.22 -3.75
C GLU A 28 1.07 16.94 -2.64
N GLY A 29 1.22 16.47 -1.40
CA GLY A 29 0.53 16.99 -0.22
C GLY A 29 -0.87 16.42 0.02
N LYS A 30 -1.43 15.64 -0.92
CA LYS A 30 -2.77 15.04 -0.78
C LYS A 30 -2.72 13.77 0.06
N LEU A 31 -3.64 13.63 1.00
CA LEU A 31 -3.82 12.39 1.74
C LEU A 31 -4.67 11.42 0.92
N LYS A 32 -4.09 10.30 0.47
CA LYS A 32 -4.79 9.27 -0.31
C LYS A 32 -4.52 7.88 0.27
N PHE A 33 -5.58 7.18 0.63
CA PHE A 33 -5.53 5.84 1.20
C PHE A 33 -6.78 5.03 0.78
N PRO A 34 -6.75 3.69 0.79
CA PRO A 34 -5.60 2.85 1.13
C PRO A 34 -4.48 2.96 0.08
N THR A 35 -3.22 2.94 0.52
CA THR A 35 -2.03 2.91 -0.33
C THR A 35 -1.17 1.76 0.14
N VAL A 36 -0.83 0.85 -0.76
CA VAL A 36 0.11 -0.24 -0.50
C VAL A 36 1.48 0.20 -1.00
N VAL A 37 2.52 0.01 -0.20
CA VAL A 37 3.90 0.38 -0.53
C VAL A 37 4.77 -0.85 -0.37
N PHE A 38 5.64 -1.11 -1.34
CA PHE A 38 6.65 -2.16 -1.28
C PHE A 38 7.96 -1.61 -1.83
N ALA A 39 8.99 -1.53 -0.98
CA ALA A 39 10.23 -0.83 -1.28
C ALA A 39 9.96 0.60 -1.81
N ASP A 40 10.33 0.88 -3.06
CA ASP A 40 10.17 2.17 -3.73
C ASP A 40 8.91 2.24 -4.64
N ASP A 41 8.15 1.14 -4.74
CA ASP A 41 6.93 1.05 -5.55
C ASP A 41 5.69 1.17 -4.67
N PHE A 42 4.60 1.67 -5.24
CA PHE A 42 3.35 1.84 -4.52
C PHE A 42 2.13 1.81 -5.45
N ILE A 43 1.00 1.39 -4.89
CA ILE A 43 -0.27 1.39 -5.59
C ILE A 43 -1.37 1.97 -4.70
N LYS A 44 -2.16 2.87 -5.30
CA LYS A 44 -3.26 3.56 -4.64
C LYS A 44 -4.58 2.84 -4.88
N ASN A 45 -5.30 2.51 -3.81
CA ASN A 45 -6.66 1.98 -3.84
C ASN A 45 -6.85 0.88 -4.91
N PRO A 46 -6.02 -0.19 -4.89
CA PRO A 46 -6.08 -1.21 -5.91
C PRO A 46 -7.38 -2.02 -5.82
N THR A 47 -7.91 -2.43 -6.96
CA THR A 47 -8.83 -3.57 -7.02
C THR A 47 -8.07 -4.87 -6.69
N ILE A 48 -8.77 -5.95 -6.33
CA ILE A 48 -8.12 -7.24 -6.04
C ILE A 48 -7.21 -7.72 -7.19
N PRO A 49 -7.61 -7.65 -8.48
CA PRO A 49 -6.71 -8.00 -9.58
C PRO A 49 -5.44 -7.15 -9.64
N GLN A 50 -5.56 -5.83 -9.42
CA GLN A 50 -4.42 -4.92 -9.42
C GLN A 50 -3.48 -5.16 -8.24
N LEU A 51 -4.04 -5.49 -7.07
CA LEU A 51 -3.23 -5.85 -5.90
C LEU A 51 -2.46 -7.14 -6.19
N ASN A 52 -3.10 -8.17 -6.74
CA ASN A 52 -2.43 -9.42 -7.10
C ASN A 52 -1.32 -9.18 -8.15
N GLU A 53 -1.58 -8.37 -9.17
CA GLU A 53 -0.57 -8.01 -10.17
C GLU A 53 0.61 -7.27 -9.54
N PHE A 54 0.34 -6.33 -8.63
CA PHE A 54 1.36 -5.60 -7.88
C PHE A 54 2.21 -6.54 -7.02
N LEU A 55 1.58 -7.46 -6.29
CA LEU A 55 2.29 -8.44 -5.45
C LEU A 55 3.14 -9.40 -6.29
N ASN A 56 2.57 -9.96 -7.37
CA ASN A 56 3.29 -10.87 -8.27
C ASN A 56 4.49 -10.18 -8.96
N LYS A 57 4.35 -8.90 -9.34
CA LYS A 57 5.45 -8.10 -9.91
C LYS A 57 6.67 -8.05 -8.97
N HIS A 58 6.41 -8.09 -7.66
CA HIS A 58 7.44 -8.10 -6.62
C HIS A 58 7.80 -9.50 -6.12
N GLY A 59 7.33 -10.56 -6.80
CA GLY A 59 7.61 -11.95 -6.45
C GLY A 59 6.89 -12.43 -5.19
N ILE A 60 5.80 -11.76 -4.80
CA ILE A 60 4.96 -12.14 -3.67
C ILE A 60 3.75 -12.87 -4.24
N ASP A 61 3.85 -14.21 -4.22
CA ASP A 61 2.77 -15.10 -4.62
C ASP A 61 1.96 -15.51 -3.39
#